data_AF-A0A2E6TEA9-F1
#
_entry.id   AF-A0A2E6TEA9-F1
#
_cell.length_a   1.000
_cell.length_b   1.000
_cell.length_c   1.000
_cell.angle_alpha   90.00
_cell.angle_beta   90.00
_cell.angle_gamma   90.00
#
_symmetry.space_group_name_H-M   'P 1'
#
loop_
_entity.id
_entity.type
_entity.pdbx_description
1 polymer ?
#
loop_
_entity_poly.entity_id
_entity_poly.type
_entity_poly.pdbx_seq_one_letter_code
_entity_poly.pdbx_strand_id
1 'polypeptide(L)'
;MKYAKALLFICFSTAVFSAAADDTIYDWTNVEGKTIRAQFVKSDGSSVTIIMSGRRFDYPLAKLNAESQALAKKLASGNSRPTGEVDPFGPGTPTPAPAPENKPKPPVADKNPLNVGGKALLPTIGEGQWSRYYTVNKGRNFDVAVHANGRLYFFLKDSDGEVIGKPLRLSFRVGYYTKKDPSKGYPHAYYRDNPDSDYTLRKMVSFEPPSAPPSESGFRKLELVANYDDEVKLKMGFEVSSNRVAITGEPVDPRSAEHASVMAIDVYVPQSIEVPDNWRAPDWTPVVGDTTLSVVPSKGGRAVDLSYLDKWEDIKKKTGISRDIQEAELHGKLFGKRKVSLASKSFRDLRFMIMRYVGVFPFQPYHLVLEDSKTGGEIDRSRRLEIEIR
;
A
#
# COMPACT_ATOMS: atom_id res chain seq x y z
N MET A 1 -39.99 -11.52 56.29
CA MET A 1 -39.01 -12.64 56.22
C MET A 1 -38.16 -12.42 54.97
N LYS A 2 -36.90 -11.99 55.14
CA LYS A 2 -35.67 -12.83 55.06
C LYS A 2 -35.54 -13.43 53.63
N TYR A 3 -34.57 -13.11 52.78
CA TYR A 3 -33.14 -12.90 53.02
C TYR A 3 -32.51 -12.01 51.94
N ALA A 4 -31.59 -11.15 52.37
CA ALA A 4 -30.58 -10.51 51.54
C ALA A 4 -29.48 -11.52 51.17
N LYS A 5 -29.01 -11.49 49.93
CA LYS A 5 -27.70 -12.02 49.53
C LYS A 5 -27.00 -10.96 48.71
N ALA A 6 -26.08 -10.26 49.35
CA ALA A 6 -25.08 -9.45 48.69
C ALA A 6 -24.14 -10.38 47.91
N LEU A 7 -24.05 -10.20 46.59
CA LEU A 7 -22.95 -10.74 45.80
C LEU A 7 -21.89 -9.66 45.67
N LEU A 8 -20.77 -9.88 46.36
CA LEU A 8 -19.52 -9.16 46.21
C LEU A 8 -18.89 -9.59 44.88
N PHE A 9 -18.98 -8.77 43.84
CA PHE A 9 -18.25 -8.98 42.60
C PHE A 9 -16.82 -8.47 42.81
N ILE A 10 -15.90 -9.38 43.11
CA ILE A 10 -14.47 -9.10 43.16
C ILE A 10 -14.00 -8.88 41.72
N CYS A 11 -13.67 -7.63 41.38
CA CYS A 11 -12.95 -7.27 40.17
C CYS A 11 -11.59 -7.99 40.15
N PHE A 12 -11.48 -9.09 39.40
CA PHE A 12 -10.18 -9.54 38.89
C PHE A 12 -9.78 -8.58 37.77
N SER A 13 -9.18 -7.45 38.17
CA SER A 13 -8.39 -6.62 37.27
C SER A 13 -7.23 -7.47 36.77
N THR A 14 -7.35 -8.03 35.57
CA THR A 14 -6.17 -8.43 34.82
C THR A 14 -5.46 -7.14 34.46
N ALA A 15 -4.49 -6.76 35.29
CA ALA A 15 -3.46 -5.81 34.93
C ALA A 15 -2.76 -6.36 33.69
N VAL A 16 -3.13 -5.85 32.51
CA VAL A 16 -2.29 -5.96 31.34
C VAL A 16 -1.06 -5.14 31.70
N PHE A 17 0.01 -5.82 32.14
CA PHE A 17 1.33 -5.24 32.13
C PHE A 17 1.64 -4.90 30.68
N SER A 18 1.39 -3.65 30.29
CA SER A 18 2.10 -3.05 29.17
C SER A 18 3.57 -3.02 29.59
N ALA A 19 4.30 -4.08 29.23
CA ALA A 19 5.73 -3.96 29.10
C ALA A 19 5.95 -2.82 28.11
N ALA A 20 6.48 -1.71 28.61
CA ALA A 20 6.89 -0.60 27.77
C ALA A 20 7.85 -1.17 26.73
N ALA A 21 7.40 -1.27 25.48
CA ALA A 21 8.26 -1.64 24.39
C ALA A 21 9.31 -0.52 24.30
N ASP A 22 10.56 -0.89 24.53
CA ASP A 22 11.67 0.03 24.35
C ASP A 22 11.75 0.36 22.85
N ASP A 23 11.39 1.59 22.48
CA ASP A 23 11.44 2.07 21.10
C ASP A 23 12.89 2.24 20.59
N THR A 24 13.89 2.00 21.46
CA THR A 24 15.30 2.02 21.12
C THR A 24 15.64 0.94 20.09
N ILE A 25 16.30 1.37 19.01
CA ILE A 25 16.78 0.48 17.96
C ILE A 25 18.17 -0.02 18.37
N TYR A 26 18.32 -1.34 18.35
CA TYR A 26 19.59 -2.00 18.62
C TYR A 26 20.15 -2.68 17.38
N ASP A 27 21.47 -2.79 17.31
CA ASP A 27 22.18 -3.60 16.32
C ASP A 27 22.19 -5.08 16.79
N TRP A 28 21.62 -5.98 16.00
CA TRP A 28 21.54 -7.42 16.24
C TRP A 28 22.38 -8.15 15.20
N THR A 29 23.38 -8.91 15.64
CA THR A 29 24.33 -9.61 14.77
C THR A 29 24.18 -11.11 14.92
N ASN A 30 24.05 -11.82 13.79
CA ASN A 30 24.00 -13.27 13.77
C ASN A 30 25.41 -13.90 13.85
N VAL A 31 25.50 -15.21 14.05
CA VAL A 31 26.77 -15.97 14.08
C VAL A 31 27.54 -15.91 12.75
N GLU A 32 26.89 -15.53 11.66
CA GLU A 32 27.50 -15.34 10.33
C GLU A 32 28.03 -13.91 10.12
N GLY A 33 27.96 -13.04 11.14
CA GLY A 33 28.43 -11.65 11.09
C GLY A 33 27.49 -10.67 10.37
N LYS A 34 26.27 -11.09 10.04
CA LYS A 34 25.23 -10.22 9.46
C LYS A 34 24.53 -9.43 10.57
N THR A 35 24.63 -8.11 10.50
CA THR A 35 23.99 -7.18 11.43
C THR A 35 22.69 -6.62 10.85
N ILE A 36 21.65 -6.57 11.68
CA ILE A 36 20.35 -5.94 11.38
C ILE A 36 20.01 -4.94 12.48
N ARG A 37 19.18 -3.95 12.16
CA ARG A 37 18.67 -2.95 13.12
C ARG A 37 17.22 -3.22 13.45
N ALA A 38 16.93 -3.47 14.72
CA ALA A 38 15.58 -3.81 15.14
C ALA A 38 15.31 -3.38 16.58
N GLN A 39 14.04 -3.11 16.88
CA GLN A 39 13.60 -2.83 18.25
C GLN A 39 13.45 -4.13 19.04
N PHE A 40 13.83 -4.11 20.31
CA PHE A 40 13.59 -5.24 21.22
C PHE A 40 12.14 -5.21 21.73
N VAL A 41 11.45 -6.35 21.65
CA VAL A 41 10.11 -6.49 22.24
C VAL A 41 10.17 -7.32 23.52
N LYS A 42 10.77 -8.51 23.45
CA LYS A 42 10.91 -9.44 24.59
C LYS A 42 11.92 -10.54 24.25
N SER A 43 12.38 -11.26 25.27
CA SER A 43 13.15 -12.49 25.11
C SER A 43 12.68 -13.52 26.15
N ASP A 44 12.46 -14.76 25.73
CA ASP A 44 11.98 -15.86 26.59
C ASP A 44 13.10 -16.83 27.02
N GLY A 45 14.35 -16.47 26.77
CA GLY A 45 15.54 -17.28 27.08
C GLY A 45 15.91 -18.29 26.00
N SER A 46 15.00 -18.59 25.06
CA SER A 46 15.25 -19.43 23.89
C SER A 46 15.27 -18.64 22.58
N SER A 47 14.46 -17.58 22.50
CA SER A 47 14.29 -16.71 21.36
C SER A 47 14.17 -15.24 21.78
N VAL A 48 14.48 -14.35 20.85
CA VAL A 48 14.26 -12.90 20.98
C VAL A 48 13.22 -12.45 19.96
N THR A 49 12.19 -11.75 20.43
CA THR A 49 11.21 -11.08 19.57
C THR A 49 11.70 -9.67 19.28
N ILE A 50 11.90 -9.37 18.00
CA ILE A 50 12.33 -8.05 17.52
C ILE A 50 11.32 -7.48 16.51
N ILE A 51 11.23 -6.15 16.43
CA ILE A 51 10.48 -5.47 15.36
C ILE A 51 11.47 -4.90 14.36
N MET A 52 11.39 -5.40 13.13
CA MET A 52 12.18 -4.93 12.00
C MET A 52 11.22 -4.51 10.88
N SER A 53 11.37 -3.28 10.38
CA SER A 53 10.50 -2.71 9.34
C SER A 53 9.00 -2.82 9.66
N GLY A 54 8.63 -2.65 10.94
CA GLY A 54 7.23 -2.70 11.41
C GLY A 54 6.63 -4.11 11.49
N ARG A 55 7.41 -5.17 11.27
CA ARG A 55 7.00 -6.57 11.43
C ARG A 55 7.69 -7.21 12.63
N ARG A 56 6.95 -8.00 13.41
CA ARG A 56 7.48 -8.79 14.52
C ARG A 56 8.13 -10.07 13.98
N PHE A 57 9.35 -10.34 14.43
CA PHE A 57 10.10 -11.54 14.10
C PHE A 57 10.60 -12.18 15.39
N ASP A 58 10.37 -13.48 15.54
CA ASP A 58 10.96 -14.28 16.59
C ASP A 58 12.22 -14.96 16.05
N TYR A 59 13.37 -14.66 16.64
CA TYR A 59 14.67 -15.15 16.20
C TYR A 59 15.34 -15.98 17.29
N PRO A 60 15.82 -17.22 16.99
CA PRO A 60 16.48 -18.06 17.99
C PRO A 60 17.75 -17.41 18.54
N LEU A 61 17.89 -17.31 19.86
CA LEU A 61 19.07 -16.70 20.51
C LEU A 61 20.36 -17.43 20.15
N ALA A 62 20.31 -18.76 19.97
CA ALA A 62 21.46 -19.57 19.58
C ALA A 62 22.05 -19.21 18.20
N LYS A 63 21.30 -18.49 17.35
CA LYS A 63 21.78 -18.02 16.04
C LYS A 63 22.35 -16.60 16.07
N LEU A 64 22.27 -15.92 17.22
CA LEU A 64 22.90 -14.63 17.44
C LEU A 64 24.33 -14.81 17.94
N ASN A 65 25.19 -13.82 17.68
CA ASN A 65 26.53 -13.79 18.26
C ASN A 65 26.46 -13.53 19.78
N ALA A 66 27.60 -13.70 20.47
CA ALA A 66 27.65 -13.56 21.94
C ALA A 66 27.21 -12.16 22.43
N GLU A 67 27.53 -11.11 21.67
CA GLU A 67 27.18 -9.72 22.01
C GLU A 67 25.68 -9.48 21.96
N SER A 68 25.01 -9.90 20.89
CA SER A 68 23.56 -9.77 20.73
C SER A 68 22.78 -10.69 21.68
N GLN A 69 23.34 -11.85 22.04
CA GLN A 69 22.77 -12.69 23.11
C GLN A 69 22.85 -12.00 24.47
N ALA A 70 23.97 -11.37 24.81
CA ALA A 70 24.13 -10.61 26.05
C ALA A 70 23.21 -9.40 26.10
N LEU A 71 23.04 -8.71 24.97
CA LEU A 71 22.10 -7.60 24.82
C LEU A 71 20.65 -8.05 25.07
N ALA A 72 20.21 -9.15 24.45
CA ALA A 72 18.86 -9.68 24.66
C ALA A 72 18.59 -9.98 26.14
N LYS A 73 19.55 -10.57 26.84
CA LYS A 73 19.46 -10.87 28.29
C LYS A 73 19.41 -9.60 29.12
N LYS A 74 20.22 -8.60 28.78
CA LYS A 74 20.23 -7.29 29.46
C LYS A 74 18.88 -6.57 29.31
N LEU A 75 18.32 -6.54 28.10
CA LEU A 75 17.04 -5.89 27.83
C LEU A 75 15.85 -6.66 28.42
N ALA A 76 15.92 -7.98 28.47
CA ALA A 76 14.91 -8.81 29.14
C ALA A 76 14.88 -8.61 30.67
N SER A 77 15.98 -8.16 31.28
CA SER A 77 16.13 -8.02 32.73
C SER A 77 15.69 -6.64 33.27
N GLY A 78 15.13 -5.76 32.42
CA GLY A 78 14.42 -4.54 32.86
C GLY A 78 15.26 -3.40 33.43
N ASN A 79 16.60 -3.47 33.44
CA ASN A 79 17.45 -2.37 33.91
C ASN A 79 17.85 -1.44 32.76
N SER A 80 17.12 -0.33 32.64
CA SER A 80 17.47 0.80 31.79
C SER A 80 18.75 1.50 32.26
N ARG A 81 19.62 1.79 31.28
CA ARG A 81 20.82 2.65 31.25
C ARG A 81 22.16 2.10 31.80
N PRO A 82 23.24 2.37 31.06
CA PRO A 82 24.34 3.17 31.61
C PRO A 82 24.46 4.49 30.85
N THR A 83 24.44 5.57 31.63
CA THR A 83 24.96 6.88 31.27
C THR A 83 26.46 6.74 31.05
N GLY A 84 26.93 7.22 29.91
CA GLY A 84 28.33 7.35 29.56
C GLY A 84 28.48 8.59 28.68
N GLU A 85 28.36 9.73 29.35
CA GLU A 85 28.67 11.07 28.88
C GLU A 85 30.18 11.15 28.59
N VAL A 86 30.55 11.64 27.41
CA VAL A 86 31.89 12.21 27.20
C VAL A 86 31.67 13.55 26.50
N ASP A 87 32.02 14.61 27.22
CA ASP A 87 31.82 16.03 26.92
C ASP A 87 32.53 16.50 25.63
N PRO A 88 32.08 17.61 25.02
CA PRO A 88 32.65 18.22 23.83
C PRO A 88 33.78 19.20 24.20
N PHE A 89 34.82 19.26 23.35
CA PHE A 89 35.94 20.23 23.31
C PHE A 89 37.27 19.89 24.03
N GLY A 90 38.24 19.47 23.20
CA GLY A 90 39.66 19.87 23.27
C GLY A 90 40.66 18.78 22.83
N PRO A 91 41.84 19.11 22.22
CA PRO A 91 42.14 20.15 21.24
C PRO A 91 42.68 19.57 19.90
N GLY A 92 42.35 20.25 18.79
CA GLY A 92 43.18 20.37 17.59
C GLY A 92 43.56 19.10 16.79
N THR A 93 42.88 18.89 15.66
CA THR A 93 43.53 18.45 14.40
C THR A 93 42.61 18.79 13.22
N PRO A 94 43.17 19.11 12.04
CA PRO A 94 42.61 20.11 11.13
C PRO A 94 41.39 19.62 10.34
N THR A 95 40.46 20.55 10.16
CA THR A 95 39.33 20.52 9.23
C THR A 95 39.75 20.00 7.85
N PRO A 96 39.17 18.90 7.33
CA PRO A 96 39.22 18.63 5.90
C PRO A 96 38.39 19.72 5.20
N ALA A 97 39.02 20.40 4.25
CA ALA A 97 38.37 21.35 3.37
C ALA A 97 37.07 20.79 2.77
N PRO A 98 36.04 21.62 2.50
CA PRO A 98 34.79 21.15 1.96
C PRO A 98 35.02 20.45 0.61
N ALA A 99 34.64 19.17 0.54
CA ALA A 99 34.60 18.43 -0.71
C ALA A 99 33.56 19.09 -1.66
N PRO A 100 33.83 19.11 -2.98
CA PRO A 100 33.03 19.84 -3.95
C PRO A 100 31.59 19.31 -4.01
N GLU A 101 30.65 20.22 -4.26
CA GLU A 101 29.21 20.00 -4.47
C GLU A 101 28.85 18.57 -4.91
N ASN A 102 28.37 17.76 -3.96
CA ASN A 102 27.61 16.57 -4.28
C ASN A 102 26.29 17.02 -4.91
N LYS A 103 26.26 17.11 -6.24
CA LYS A 103 24.99 17.07 -6.98
C LYS A 103 24.23 15.82 -6.50
N PRO A 104 22.96 15.94 -6.08
CA PRO A 104 22.18 14.77 -5.66
C PRO A 104 22.17 13.76 -6.80
N LYS A 105 22.71 12.56 -6.55
CA LYS A 105 22.59 11.44 -7.49
C LYS A 105 21.10 11.11 -7.63
N PRO A 106 20.58 10.90 -8.85
CA PRO A 106 19.19 10.50 -9.05
C PRO A 106 18.86 9.24 -8.23
N PRO A 107 17.58 9.02 -7.86
CA PRO A 107 17.19 7.82 -7.14
C PRO A 107 17.69 6.58 -7.86
N VAL A 108 18.16 5.59 -7.10
CA VAL A 108 18.56 4.29 -7.67
C VAL A 108 17.39 3.77 -8.49
N ALA A 109 17.59 3.60 -9.80
CA ALA A 109 16.60 2.99 -10.67
C ALA A 109 16.26 1.61 -10.09
N ASP A 110 14.97 1.35 -9.84
CA ASP A 110 14.49 0.01 -9.51
C ASP A 110 15.07 -0.94 -10.57
N LYS A 111 15.81 -1.96 -10.16
CA LYS A 111 16.51 -2.83 -11.10
C LYS A 111 15.55 -3.68 -11.92
N ASN A 112 14.26 -3.75 -11.56
CA ASN A 112 13.24 -4.45 -12.35
C ASN A 112 11.78 -4.01 -12.04
N PRO A 113 11.36 -2.77 -12.39
CA PRO A 113 10.02 -2.25 -12.07
C PRO A 113 8.88 -3.05 -12.76
N LEU A 114 9.23 -3.90 -13.72
CA LEU A 114 8.32 -4.72 -14.53
C LEU A 114 8.10 -6.12 -13.93
N ASN A 115 8.93 -6.56 -12.97
CA ASN A 115 8.80 -7.90 -12.38
C ASN A 115 7.89 -7.89 -11.15
N VAL A 116 6.59 -7.92 -11.42
CA VAL A 116 5.57 -8.05 -10.40
C VAL A 116 5.29 -9.52 -10.10
N GLY A 117 5.53 -9.93 -8.85
CA GLY A 117 5.27 -11.29 -8.39
C GLY A 117 3.79 -11.68 -8.46
N GLY A 118 3.53 -12.99 -8.38
CA GLY A 118 2.18 -13.58 -8.41
C GLY A 118 2.05 -14.69 -9.45
N LYS A 119 1.12 -15.62 -9.22
CA LYS A 119 0.81 -16.71 -10.15
C LYS A 119 0.24 -16.14 -11.44
N ALA A 120 0.81 -16.52 -12.58
CA ALA A 120 0.22 -16.23 -13.89
C ALA A 120 -1.00 -17.15 -14.10
N LEU A 121 -2.12 -16.55 -14.50
CA LEU A 121 -3.39 -17.22 -14.76
C LEU A 121 -3.87 -16.98 -16.21
N LEU A 122 -3.34 -15.95 -16.86
CA LEU A 122 -3.46 -15.70 -18.29
C LEU A 122 -2.19 -16.19 -19.01
N PRO A 123 -2.26 -16.45 -20.33
CA PRO A 123 -1.06 -16.59 -21.14
C PRO A 123 -0.24 -15.30 -21.10
N THR A 124 1.06 -15.41 -21.34
CA THR A 124 2.01 -14.30 -21.24
C THR A 124 2.69 -14.04 -22.57
N ILE A 125 3.19 -12.82 -22.78
CA ILE A 125 4.07 -12.48 -23.91
C ILE A 125 5.32 -13.40 -23.95
N GLY A 126 5.82 -13.83 -22.79
CA GLY A 126 6.82 -14.89 -22.68
C GLY A 126 8.26 -14.44 -22.89
N GLU A 127 8.50 -13.33 -23.58
CA GLU A 127 9.84 -12.82 -23.89
C GLU A 127 9.99 -11.31 -23.60
N GLY A 128 11.24 -10.85 -23.49
CA GLY A 128 11.56 -9.46 -23.26
C GLY A 128 11.13 -8.92 -21.89
N GLN A 129 11.18 -7.59 -21.77
CA GLN A 129 10.90 -6.88 -20.52
C GLN A 129 9.42 -6.99 -20.09
N TRP A 130 8.52 -7.31 -21.02
CA TRP A 130 7.08 -7.50 -20.77
C TRP A 130 6.67 -8.97 -20.67
N SER A 131 7.62 -9.89 -20.55
CA SER A 131 7.41 -11.35 -20.58
C SER A 131 6.36 -11.88 -19.62
N ARG A 132 6.06 -11.20 -18.51
CA ARG A 132 5.03 -11.61 -17.52
C ARG A 132 3.65 -11.01 -17.74
N TYR A 133 3.53 -10.12 -18.72
CA TYR A 133 2.29 -9.44 -19.03
C TYR A 133 1.51 -10.20 -20.09
N TYR A 134 0.19 -10.10 -20.01
CA TYR A 134 -0.69 -10.58 -21.07
C TYR A 134 -0.64 -9.58 -22.24
N THR A 135 -0.70 -8.28 -21.96
CA THR A 135 -0.55 -7.26 -23.00
C THR A 135 -0.02 -5.94 -22.43
N VAL A 136 0.62 -5.16 -23.28
CA VAL A 136 1.07 -3.79 -23.00
C VAL A 136 0.70 -2.86 -24.14
N ASN A 137 0.10 -1.71 -23.80
CA ASN A 137 -0.09 -0.58 -24.69
C ASN A 137 1.02 0.43 -24.41
N LYS A 138 1.93 0.61 -25.38
CA LYS A 138 3.07 1.52 -25.26
C LYS A 138 2.72 2.89 -25.79
N GLY A 139 2.77 3.89 -24.93
CA GLY A 139 2.47 5.28 -25.27
C GLY A 139 3.69 6.18 -25.19
N ARG A 140 3.53 7.41 -25.68
CA ARG A 140 4.56 8.46 -25.59
C ARG A 140 4.80 8.89 -24.14
N ASN A 141 3.72 9.08 -23.39
CA ASN A 141 3.76 9.66 -22.05
C ASN A 141 3.62 8.61 -20.93
N PHE A 142 3.11 7.44 -21.26
CA PHE A 142 2.89 6.34 -20.33
C PHE A 142 2.73 5.02 -21.07
N ASP A 143 2.98 3.93 -20.36
CA ASP A 143 2.61 2.59 -20.80
C ASP A 143 1.53 2.03 -19.87
N VAL A 144 0.64 1.22 -20.43
CA VAL A 144 -0.40 0.50 -19.69
C VAL A 144 -0.23 -0.97 -19.95
N ALA A 145 -0.05 -1.76 -18.90
CA ALA A 145 0.15 -3.19 -19.04
C ALA A 145 -0.82 -3.97 -18.16
N VAL A 146 -1.44 -5.01 -18.73
CA VAL A 146 -2.26 -5.97 -17.98
C VAL A 146 -1.40 -7.19 -17.70
N HIS A 147 -1.07 -7.40 -16.43
CA HIS A 147 -0.25 -8.52 -15.99
C HIS A 147 -1.05 -9.82 -16.10
N ALA A 148 -0.36 -10.96 -16.25
CA ALA A 148 -1.02 -12.26 -16.39
C ALA A 148 -1.81 -12.75 -15.15
N ASN A 149 -1.93 -11.95 -14.09
CA ASN A 149 -2.80 -12.19 -12.94
C ASN A 149 -4.04 -11.28 -12.93
N GLY A 150 -4.28 -10.52 -14.02
CA GLY A 150 -5.41 -9.60 -14.17
C GLY A 150 -5.20 -8.19 -13.62
N ARG A 151 -4.06 -7.90 -12.97
CA ARG A 151 -3.78 -6.55 -12.48
C ARG A 151 -3.36 -5.63 -13.62
N LEU A 152 -3.81 -4.38 -13.57
CA LEU A 152 -3.37 -3.34 -14.50
C LEU A 152 -2.28 -2.49 -13.85
N TYR A 153 -1.25 -2.18 -14.63
CA TYR A 153 -0.13 -1.35 -14.24
C TYR A 153 -0.04 -0.16 -15.19
N PHE A 154 0.15 1.02 -14.60
CA PHE A 154 0.26 2.28 -15.32
C PHE A 154 1.63 2.89 -15.03
N PHE A 155 2.48 2.92 -16.07
CA PHE A 155 3.86 3.37 -15.99
C PHE A 155 3.96 4.76 -16.59
N LEU A 156 4.37 5.75 -15.79
CA LEU A 156 4.66 7.08 -16.31
C LEU A 156 6.01 7.09 -16.99
N LYS A 157 6.16 7.94 -18.02
CA LYS A 157 7.42 8.16 -18.71
C LYS A 157 7.94 9.59 -18.52
N ASP A 158 9.22 9.84 -18.72
CA ASP A 158 9.76 11.20 -18.80
C ASP A 158 9.64 11.80 -20.21
N SER A 159 10.40 12.86 -20.49
CA SER A 159 10.47 13.48 -21.82
C SER A 159 11.18 12.62 -22.86
N ASP A 160 12.06 11.75 -22.40
CA ASP A 160 12.93 10.92 -23.22
C ASP A 160 12.25 9.57 -23.53
N GLY A 161 11.12 9.29 -22.87
CA GLY A 161 10.30 8.11 -23.06
C GLY A 161 10.61 7.00 -22.06
N GLU A 162 11.45 7.27 -21.06
CA GLU A 162 11.88 6.30 -20.06
C GLU A 162 10.91 6.26 -18.88
N VAL A 163 10.68 5.05 -18.36
CA VAL A 163 9.75 4.85 -17.24
C VAL A 163 10.27 5.53 -15.97
N ILE A 164 9.43 6.36 -15.35
CA ILE A 164 9.72 7.04 -14.09
C ILE A 164 9.13 6.26 -12.93
N GLY A 165 10.01 5.87 -12.01
CA GLY A 165 9.61 5.31 -10.72
C GLY A 165 8.80 4.02 -10.83
N LYS A 166 7.98 3.74 -9.82
CA LYS A 166 7.12 2.55 -9.77
C LYS A 166 5.74 2.83 -10.40
N PRO A 167 5.11 1.85 -11.07
CA PRO A 167 3.80 2.04 -11.68
C PRO A 167 2.67 2.17 -10.65
N LEU A 168 1.63 2.93 -10.99
CA LEU A 168 0.34 2.78 -10.31
C LEU A 168 -0.16 1.36 -10.58
N ARG A 169 -0.70 0.72 -9.55
CA ARG A 169 -1.24 -0.65 -9.63
C ARG A 169 -2.73 -0.64 -9.36
N LEU A 170 -3.49 -1.20 -10.29
CA LEU A 170 -4.91 -1.43 -10.16
C LEU A 170 -5.20 -2.91 -9.96
N SER A 171 -6.11 -3.21 -9.04
CA SER A 171 -6.59 -4.56 -8.81
C SER A 171 -8.06 -4.58 -8.44
N PHE A 172 -8.75 -5.63 -8.85
CA PHE A 172 -10.12 -5.88 -8.44
C PHE A 172 -10.13 -6.69 -7.14
N ARG A 173 -10.89 -6.20 -6.15
CA ARG A 173 -11.21 -6.93 -4.94
C ARG A 173 -12.63 -7.44 -5.07
N VAL A 174 -12.81 -8.75 -5.05
CA VAL A 174 -14.14 -9.38 -5.05
C VAL A 174 -14.29 -10.15 -3.74
N GLY A 175 -15.45 -10.03 -3.11
CA GLY A 175 -15.76 -10.71 -1.87
C GLY A 175 -17.26 -10.72 -1.61
N TYR A 176 -17.65 -11.08 -0.41
CA TYR A 176 -19.04 -11.06 0.04
C TYR A 176 -19.10 -10.87 1.55
N TYR A 177 -20.29 -10.56 2.04
CA TYR A 177 -20.58 -10.41 3.47
C TYR A 177 -21.50 -11.54 3.92
N THR A 178 -21.17 -12.23 5.01
CA THR A 178 -22.04 -13.27 5.60
C THR A 178 -23.10 -12.69 6.54
N LYS A 179 -22.95 -11.42 6.97
CA LYS A 179 -23.89 -10.70 7.83
C LYS A 179 -24.27 -9.34 7.25
N LYS A 180 -25.49 -8.91 7.55
CA LYS A 180 -26.02 -7.57 7.23
C LYS A 180 -25.58 -6.56 8.28
N ASP A 181 -25.15 -5.37 7.88
CA ASP A 181 -24.96 -4.26 8.82
C ASP A 181 -26.33 -3.83 9.39
N PRO A 182 -26.56 -3.90 10.71
CA PRO A 182 -27.85 -3.59 11.32
C PRO A 182 -28.23 -2.10 11.28
N SER A 183 -27.26 -1.19 11.07
CA SER A 183 -27.47 0.26 11.02
C SER A 183 -27.59 0.83 9.61
N LYS A 184 -26.99 0.16 8.61
CA LYS A 184 -26.89 0.65 7.22
C LYS A 184 -27.45 -0.33 6.17
N GLY A 185 -27.76 -1.57 6.55
CA GLY A 185 -28.21 -2.61 5.62
C GLY A 185 -27.09 -3.23 4.77
N TYR A 186 -27.47 -4.00 3.75
CA TYR A 186 -26.55 -4.43 2.69
C TYR A 186 -26.56 -3.38 1.57
N PRO A 187 -25.44 -3.12 0.87
CA PRO A 187 -24.03 -3.38 1.16
C PRO A 187 -23.29 -2.06 1.40
N HIS A 188 -22.73 -1.86 2.60
CA HIS A 188 -21.82 -0.73 2.86
C HIS A 188 -20.55 -1.21 3.56
N ALA A 189 -19.42 -0.80 2.99
CA ALA A 189 -18.11 -1.35 3.24
C ALA A 189 -17.39 -0.84 4.51
N TYR A 190 -16.50 -1.71 4.99
CA TYR A 190 -15.23 -1.44 5.67
C TYR A 190 -15.24 -0.40 6.81
N TYR A 191 -15.40 -0.89 8.04
CA TYR A 191 -14.55 -0.44 9.14
C TYR A 191 -13.63 -1.61 9.52
N ARG A 192 -12.34 -1.44 9.21
CA ARG A 192 -11.27 -2.42 9.45
C ARG A 192 -10.97 -2.65 10.94
N ASP A 193 -11.70 -1.94 11.80
CA ASP A 193 -11.62 -2.04 13.25
C ASP A 193 -12.78 -2.86 13.84
N ASN A 194 -13.67 -3.41 12.99
CA ASN A 194 -14.74 -4.29 13.44
C ASN A 194 -14.52 -5.74 12.98
N PRO A 195 -13.96 -6.64 13.82
CA PRO A 195 -13.89 -8.07 13.56
C PRO A 195 -15.27 -8.72 13.31
N ASP A 196 -16.37 -8.01 13.58
CA ASP A 196 -17.74 -8.47 13.34
C ASP A 196 -18.23 -8.29 11.88
N SER A 197 -17.42 -7.69 11.00
CA SER A 197 -17.85 -7.36 9.63
C SER A 197 -17.95 -8.55 8.66
N ASP A 198 -17.57 -9.76 9.09
CA ASP A 198 -17.96 -11.03 8.43
C ASP A 198 -17.72 -11.04 6.89
N TYR A 199 -16.67 -10.33 6.46
CA TYR A 199 -16.31 -10.16 5.05
C TYR A 199 -15.33 -11.24 4.62
N THR A 200 -15.66 -11.93 3.53
CA THR A 200 -14.79 -12.96 2.94
C THR A 200 -14.35 -12.55 1.55
N LEU A 201 -13.05 -12.67 1.28
CA LEU A 201 -12.49 -12.45 -0.05
C LEU A 201 -12.69 -13.70 -0.90
N ARG A 202 -13.19 -13.51 -2.13
CA ARG A 202 -13.22 -14.55 -3.15
C ARG A 202 -11.83 -14.71 -3.77
N LYS A 203 -11.42 -15.96 -3.99
CA LYS A 203 -10.12 -16.27 -4.60
C LYS A 203 -10.25 -16.42 -6.10
N MET A 204 -9.50 -15.64 -6.87
CA MET A 204 -9.38 -15.83 -8.31
C MET A 204 -8.65 -17.15 -8.62
N VAL A 205 -9.27 -18.00 -9.45
CA VAL A 205 -8.79 -19.34 -9.78
C VAL A 205 -8.20 -19.39 -11.19
N SER A 206 -8.87 -18.79 -12.17
CA SER A 206 -8.46 -18.80 -13.57
C SER A 206 -9.05 -17.64 -14.36
N PHE A 207 -8.78 -17.59 -15.65
CA PHE A 207 -9.51 -16.76 -16.62
C PHE A 207 -10.19 -17.65 -17.65
N GLU A 208 -11.30 -17.17 -18.22
CA GLU A 208 -11.77 -17.70 -19.50
C GLU A 208 -10.76 -17.34 -20.60
N PRO A 209 -10.63 -18.17 -21.67
CA PRO A 209 -9.75 -17.87 -22.78
C PRO A 209 -10.02 -16.48 -23.36
N PRO A 210 -9.05 -15.55 -23.35
CA PRO A 210 -9.23 -14.24 -23.95
C PRO A 210 -9.46 -14.32 -25.46
N SER A 211 -10.16 -13.34 -26.02
CA SER A 211 -10.46 -13.29 -27.46
C SER A 211 -9.25 -13.02 -28.36
N ALA A 212 -8.15 -12.55 -27.78
CA ALA A 212 -6.90 -12.28 -28.48
C ALA A 212 -5.73 -13.02 -27.79
N PRO A 213 -4.65 -13.33 -28.51
CA PRO A 213 -3.43 -13.82 -27.88
C PRO A 213 -2.71 -12.69 -27.11
N PRO A 214 -1.75 -13.03 -26.22
CA PRO A 214 -0.86 -12.05 -25.62
C PRO A 214 -0.15 -11.21 -26.67
N SER A 215 0.06 -9.91 -26.41
CA SER A 215 0.59 -9.00 -27.42
C SER A 215 1.24 -7.74 -26.86
N GLU A 216 2.37 -7.34 -27.46
CA GLU A 216 2.98 -6.02 -27.27
C GLU A 216 2.45 -4.95 -28.24
N SER A 217 1.59 -5.32 -29.20
CA SER A 217 0.97 -4.38 -30.15
C SER A 217 -0.10 -3.49 -29.49
N GLY A 218 -0.38 -3.71 -28.21
CA GLY A 218 -1.37 -2.97 -27.43
C GLY A 218 -2.81 -3.35 -27.68
N PHE A 219 -3.70 -2.66 -26.97
CA PHE A 219 -5.14 -2.81 -27.06
C PHE A 219 -5.80 -1.44 -26.89
N ARG A 220 -6.84 -1.15 -27.68
CA ARG A 220 -7.72 0.00 -27.41
C ARG A 220 -8.81 -0.34 -26.41
N LYS A 221 -9.33 -1.57 -26.51
CA LYS A 221 -10.32 -2.14 -25.62
C LYS A 221 -9.93 -3.58 -25.33
N LEU A 222 -9.97 -3.97 -24.07
CA LEU A 222 -9.75 -5.33 -23.61
C LEU A 222 -10.84 -5.72 -22.62
N GLU A 223 -11.44 -6.88 -22.85
CA GLU A 223 -12.39 -7.50 -21.94
C GLU A 223 -11.80 -8.84 -21.49
N LEU A 224 -11.79 -9.08 -20.18
CA LEU A 224 -11.36 -10.33 -19.57
C LEU A 224 -12.45 -10.85 -18.65
N VAL A 225 -12.58 -12.17 -18.55
CA VAL A 225 -13.48 -12.82 -17.58
C VAL A 225 -12.64 -13.65 -16.64
N ALA A 226 -12.56 -13.23 -15.38
CA ALA A 226 -11.89 -13.97 -14.32
C ALA A 226 -12.88 -14.90 -13.62
N ASN A 227 -12.49 -16.15 -13.40
CA ASN A 227 -13.23 -17.11 -12.58
C ASN A 227 -12.71 -17.05 -11.15
N TYR A 228 -13.62 -16.90 -10.21
CA TYR A 228 -13.38 -16.97 -8.77
C TYR A 228 -13.87 -18.32 -8.23
N ASP A 229 -13.59 -18.58 -6.95
CA ASP A 229 -14.26 -19.64 -6.20
C ASP A 229 -15.79 -19.43 -6.17
N ASP A 230 -16.50 -20.49 -5.79
CA ASP A 230 -17.97 -20.55 -5.78
C ASP A 230 -18.64 -20.23 -7.13
N GLU A 231 -17.92 -20.49 -8.23
CA GLU A 231 -18.38 -20.28 -9.62
C GLU A 231 -18.71 -18.82 -9.97
N VAL A 232 -18.31 -17.87 -9.13
CA VAL A 232 -18.45 -16.43 -9.39
C VAL A 232 -17.52 -16.01 -10.51
N LYS A 233 -18.00 -15.14 -11.40
CA LYS A 233 -17.18 -14.54 -12.45
C LYS A 233 -17.03 -13.05 -12.23
N LEU A 234 -15.96 -12.47 -12.75
CA LEU A 234 -15.76 -11.04 -12.84
C LEU A 234 -15.45 -10.67 -14.29
N LYS A 235 -16.34 -9.91 -14.93
CA LYS A 235 -16.04 -9.25 -16.20
C LYS A 235 -15.23 -7.99 -15.92
N MET A 236 -14.07 -7.88 -16.53
CA MET A 236 -13.12 -6.77 -16.38
C MET A 236 -13.01 -6.06 -17.71
N GLY A 237 -13.20 -4.74 -17.73
CA GLY A 237 -13.08 -3.93 -18.94
C GLY A 237 -11.99 -2.88 -18.80
N PHE A 238 -11.15 -2.78 -19.83
CA PHE A 238 -10.09 -1.79 -19.94
C PHE A 238 -10.17 -1.08 -21.29
N GLU A 239 -10.20 0.24 -21.27
CA GLU A 239 -10.17 1.08 -22.48
C GLU A 239 -9.00 2.06 -22.39
N VAL A 240 -8.14 2.10 -23.40
CA VAL A 240 -6.93 2.95 -23.41
C VAL A 240 -6.99 3.91 -24.58
N SER A 241 -6.74 5.20 -24.29
CA SER A 241 -6.52 6.26 -25.27
C SER A 241 -5.12 6.86 -25.11
N SER A 242 -4.81 7.92 -25.87
CA SER A 242 -3.52 8.63 -25.82
C SER A 242 -3.22 9.32 -24.49
N ASN A 243 -4.23 9.57 -23.65
CA ASN A 243 -4.07 10.28 -22.37
C ASN A 243 -4.93 9.69 -21.23
N ARG A 244 -5.74 8.66 -21.48
CA ARG A 244 -6.69 8.14 -20.51
C ARG A 244 -6.75 6.62 -20.50
N VAL A 245 -6.98 6.05 -19.32
CA VAL A 245 -7.38 4.66 -19.12
C VAL A 245 -8.73 4.65 -18.42
N ALA A 246 -9.69 3.92 -18.96
CA ALA A 246 -11.01 3.69 -18.39
C ALA A 246 -11.12 2.24 -17.92
N ILE A 247 -11.66 2.03 -16.71
CA ILE A 247 -11.75 0.72 -16.06
C ILE A 247 -13.18 0.45 -15.58
N THR A 248 -13.71 -0.71 -15.95
CA THR A 248 -15.03 -1.21 -15.53
C THR A 248 -14.92 -2.60 -14.91
N GLY A 249 -15.91 -2.98 -14.09
CA GLY A 249 -15.98 -4.30 -13.49
C GLY A 249 -17.41 -4.71 -13.17
N GLU A 250 -17.76 -5.96 -13.43
CA GLU A 250 -19.10 -6.52 -13.19
C GLU A 250 -18.94 -7.95 -12.63
N PRO A 251 -19.19 -8.17 -11.33
CA PRO A 251 -19.30 -9.51 -10.79
C PRO A 251 -20.60 -10.16 -11.30
N VAL A 252 -20.50 -11.43 -11.67
CA VAL A 252 -21.62 -12.24 -12.14
C VAL A 252 -21.71 -13.45 -11.21
N ASP A 253 -22.71 -13.42 -10.34
CA ASP A 253 -22.98 -14.51 -9.40
C ASP A 253 -23.78 -15.62 -10.09
N PRO A 254 -23.44 -16.90 -9.84
CA PRO A 254 -24.31 -18.01 -10.23
C PRO A 254 -25.62 -17.95 -9.43
N ARG A 255 -26.67 -18.60 -9.95
CA ARG A 255 -27.95 -18.70 -9.22
C ARG A 255 -27.84 -19.40 -7.86
N SER A 256 -26.82 -20.24 -7.70
CA SER A 256 -26.49 -20.97 -6.48
C SER A 256 -25.73 -20.15 -5.44
N ALA A 257 -25.32 -18.91 -5.76
CA ALA A 257 -24.55 -18.08 -4.83
C ALA A 257 -25.33 -17.80 -3.55
N GLU A 258 -24.81 -18.26 -2.42
CA GLU A 258 -25.40 -18.02 -1.10
C GLU A 258 -25.34 -16.52 -0.73
N HIS A 259 -24.25 -15.86 -1.10
CA HIS A 259 -24.00 -14.45 -0.83
C HIS A 259 -23.69 -13.70 -2.12
N ALA A 260 -24.38 -12.58 -2.31
CA ALA A 260 -24.13 -11.67 -3.42
C ALA A 260 -22.71 -11.12 -3.35
N SER A 261 -22.03 -11.11 -4.49
CA SER A 261 -20.68 -10.59 -4.59
C SER A 261 -20.68 -9.07 -4.52
N VAL A 262 -19.69 -8.56 -3.79
CA VAL A 262 -19.31 -7.15 -3.82
C VAL A 262 -17.92 -7.00 -4.45
N MET A 263 -17.71 -5.92 -5.18
CA MET A 263 -16.51 -5.59 -5.90
C MET A 263 -16.05 -4.17 -5.54
N ALA A 264 -14.74 -4.01 -5.39
CA ALA A 264 -14.09 -2.71 -5.39
C ALA A 264 -12.89 -2.70 -6.35
N ILE A 265 -12.61 -1.54 -6.94
CA ILE A 265 -11.37 -1.27 -7.67
C ILE A 265 -10.40 -0.61 -6.69
N ASP A 266 -9.33 -1.33 -6.36
CA ASP A 266 -8.22 -0.80 -5.59
C ASP A 266 -7.20 -0.13 -6.53
N VAL A 267 -6.82 1.11 -6.22
CA VAL A 267 -5.68 1.78 -6.84
C VAL A 267 -4.60 2.00 -5.80
N TYR A 268 -3.42 1.45 -6.07
CA TYR A 268 -2.24 1.64 -5.25
C TYR A 268 -1.30 2.60 -5.97
N VAL A 269 -1.09 3.76 -5.36
CA VAL A 269 -0.04 4.70 -5.73
C VAL A 269 1.22 4.27 -4.97
N PRO A 270 2.29 3.82 -5.65
CA PRO A 270 3.45 3.29 -4.97
C PRO A 270 4.33 4.40 -4.40
N GLN A 271 5.28 3.97 -3.57
CA GLN A 271 6.46 4.76 -3.30
C GLN A 271 7.25 4.90 -4.61
N SER A 272 7.38 6.11 -5.12
CA SER A 272 7.92 6.38 -6.46
C SER A 272 9.44 6.26 -6.56
N ILE A 273 10.16 6.17 -5.44
CA ILE A 273 11.62 6.01 -5.41
C ILE A 273 12.05 4.97 -4.38
N GLU A 274 13.20 4.33 -4.62
CA GLU A 274 13.92 3.59 -3.59
C GLU A 274 14.66 4.57 -2.67
N VAL A 275 14.47 4.40 -1.37
CA VAL A 275 15.06 5.27 -0.35
C VAL A 275 16.06 4.45 0.45
N PRO A 276 17.36 4.82 0.43
CA PRO A 276 18.35 4.18 1.27
C PRO A 276 18.04 4.33 2.76
N ASP A 277 18.30 3.30 3.55
CA ASP A 277 18.02 3.27 5.00
C ASP A 277 18.73 4.38 5.80
N ASN A 278 19.83 4.93 5.26
CA ASN A 278 20.59 6.00 5.87
C ASN A 278 20.07 7.41 5.58
N TRP A 279 19.10 7.60 4.67
CA TRP A 279 18.57 8.93 4.35
C TRP A 279 17.74 9.53 5.50
N ARG A 280 17.82 10.85 5.66
CA ARG A 280 17.09 11.67 6.65
C ARG A 280 16.42 12.86 5.98
N ALA A 281 15.71 13.69 6.78
CA ALA A 281 14.93 14.84 6.30
C ALA A 281 15.59 15.72 5.23
N PRO A 282 16.85 16.13 5.42
CA PRO A 282 17.55 16.94 4.43
C PRO A 282 17.85 16.21 3.12
N ASP A 283 18.01 14.88 3.15
CA ASP A 283 18.40 14.08 1.99
C ASP A 283 17.23 13.84 1.04
N TRP A 284 16.03 13.61 1.60
CA TRP A 284 14.85 13.34 0.78
C TRP A 284 14.13 14.58 0.26
N THR A 285 14.23 15.72 0.95
CA THR A 285 13.48 16.94 0.57
C THR A 285 13.79 17.39 -0.87
N PRO A 286 15.07 17.48 -1.31
CA PRO A 286 15.39 17.85 -2.68
C PRO A 286 14.89 16.83 -3.71
N VAL A 287 14.67 15.58 -3.33
CA VAL A 287 14.28 14.49 -4.24
C VAL A 287 12.76 14.46 -4.42
N VAL A 288 12.00 14.56 -3.34
CA VAL A 288 10.53 14.64 -3.39
C VAL A 288 10.07 15.97 -3.94
N GLY A 289 10.73 17.06 -3.55
CA GLY A 289 10.31 18.42 -3.89
C GLY A 289 8.84 18.66 -3.52
N ASP A 290 8.07 19.11 -4.49
CA ASP A 290 6.66 19.46 -4.43
C ASP A 290 5.70 18.27 -4.67
N THR A 291 6.21 17.03 -4.69
CA THR A 291 5.38 15.85 -4.98
C THR A 291 4.24 15.71 -3.98
N THR A 292 3.02 15.69 -4.52
CA THR A 292 1.79 15.78 -3.74
C THR A 292 0.69 14.93 -4.38
N LEU A 293 -0.16 14.37 -3.52
CA LEU A 293 -1.48 13.88 -3.91
C LEU A 293 -2.51 14.93 -3.46
N SER A 294 -3.12 15.64 -4.40
CA SER A 294 -4.24 16.54 -4.09
C SER A 294 -5.55 15.80 -4.23
N VAL A 295 -6.49 16.00 -3.30
CA VAL A 295 -7.78 15.30 -3.34
C VAL A 295 -8.93 16.26 -3.11
N VAL A 296 -10.05 16.01 -3.77
CA VAL A 296 -11.29 16.80 -3.59
C VAL A 296 -12.24 16.00 -2.70
N PRO A 297 -12.61 16.48 -1.50
CA PRO A 297 -13.54 15.76 -0.62
C PRO A 297 -14.95 15.65 -1.23
N SER A 298 -15.66 14.54 -0.99
CA SER A 298 -17.00 14.35 -1.56
C SER A 298 -18.06 15.34 -1.05
N LYS A 299 -17.86 15.94 0.13
CA LYS A 299 -18.79 16.89 0.76
C LYS A 299 -18.39 18.35 0.53
N GLY A 300 -18.26 18.76 -0.74
CA GLY A 300 -18.23 20.18 -1.15
C GLY A 300 -17.04 21.01 -0.63
N GLY A 301 -15.88 20.38 -0.45
CA GLY A 301 -14.66 21.05 0.04
C GLY A 301 -13.74 21.54 -1.08
N ARG A 302 -12.82 22.46 -0.74
CA ARG A 302 -11.66 22.75 -1.59
C ARG A 302 -10.75 21.53 -1.66
N ALA A 303 -9.93 21.46 -2.71
CA ALA A 303 -8.88 20.46 -2.80
C ALA A 303 -7.97 20.54 -1.57
N VAL A 304 -7.56 19.38 -1.07
CA VAL A 304 -6.66 19.22 0.07
C VAL A 304 -5.39 18.53 -0.41
N ASP A 305 -4.25 19.12 -0.08
CA ASP A 305 -2.95 18.61 -0.48
C ASP A 305 -2.40 17.63 0.55
N LEU A 306 -2.03 16.45 0.06
CA LEU A 306 -1.42 15.37 0.83
C LEU A 306 0.05 15.26 0.39
N SER A 307 0.87 16.22 0.84
CA SER A 307 2.29 16.30 0.51
C SER A 307 3.02 15.02 0.92
N TYR A 308 3.93 14.55 0.06
CA TYR A 308 4.76 13.38 0.37
C TYR A 308 5.78 13.66 1.48
N LEU A 309 5.91 14.93 1.89
CA LEU A 309 6.78 15.41 2.96
C LEU A 309 6.05 15.65 4.30
N ASP A 310 4.74 15.50 4.35
CA ASP A 310 3.98 15.56 5.59
C ASP A 310 3.58 14.16 6.07
N LYS A 311 3.59 13.93 7.38
CA LYS A 311 3.05 12.69 7.96
C LYS A 311 1.53 12.70 7.85
N TRP A 312 0.94 11.53 7.55
CA TRP A 312 -0.51 11.38 7.45
C TRP A 312 -1.28 11.88 8.70
N GLU A 313 -0.76 11.63 9.89
CA GLU A 313 -1.37 12.13 11.14
C GLU A 313 -1.38 13.66 11.22
N ASP A 314 -0.32 14.31 10.73
CA ASP A 314 -0.22 15.76 10.72
C ASP A 314 -1.15 16.35 9.64
N ILE A 315 -1.22 15.73 8.47
CA ILE A 315 -2.16 16.10 7.41
C ILE A 315 -3.60 16.03 7.93
N LYS A 316 -4.00 14.91 8.54
CA LYS A 316 -5.36 14.76 9.10
C LYS A 316 -5.68 15.83 10.12
N LYS A 317 -4.76 16.12 11.05
CA LYS A 317 -4.94 17.17 12.07
C LYS A 317 -5.09 18.56 11.45
N LYS A 318 -4.24 18.90 10.47
CA LYS A 318 -4.22 20.21 9.80
C LYS A 318 -5.47 20.44 8.94
N THR A 319 -5.95 19.40 8.26
CA THR A 319 -6.94 19.54 7.17
C THR A 319 -8.34 19.07 7.54
N GLY A 320 -8.48 18.23 8.58
CA GLY A 320 -9.77 17.61 8.93
C GLY A 320 -10.34 16.74 7.80
N ILE A 321 -9.48 16.23 6.90
CA ILE A 321 -9.92 15.60 5.66
C ILE A 321 -10.82 14.37 5.88
N SER A 322 -11.92 14.31 5.14
CA SER A 322 -12.77 13.12 5.03
C SER A 322 -12.11 12.05 4.16
N ARG A 323 -12.30 10.77 4.48
CA ARG A 323 -11.82 9.67 3.62
C ARG A 323 -12.51 9.64 2.26
N ASP A 324 -13.76 10.09 2.20
CA ASP A 324 -14.55 10.10 0.96
C ASP A 324 -14.15 11.29 0.07
N ILE A 325 -13.77 10.98 -1.17
CA ILE A 325 -13.28 11.93 -2.17
C ILE A 325 -14.05 11.82 -3.50
N GLN A 326 -13.91 12.82 -4.36
CA GLN A 326 -14.42 12.87 -5.74
C GLN A 326 -13.30 12.85 -6.78
N GLU A 327 -12.09 13.26 -6.42
CA GLU A 327 -10.96 13.26 -7.32
C GLU A 327 -9.68 13.10 -6.50
N ALA A 328 -8.70 12.44 -7.11
CA ALA A 328 -7.33 12.34 -6.64
C ALA A 328 -6.39 12.73 -7.79
N GLU A 329 -5.51 13.70 -7.59
CA GLU A 329 -4.54 14.17 -8.59
C GLU A 329 -3.12 14.03 -8.05
N LEU A 330 -2.29 13.24 -8.73
CA LEU A 330 -0.87 13.10 -8.45
C LEU A 330 -0.07 14.09 -9.30
N HIS A 331 0.81 14.86 -8.68
CA HIS A 331 1.66 15.81 -9.38
C HIS A 331 2.93 16.15 -8.59
N GLY A 332 3.78 16.97 -9.21
CA GLY A 332 5.05 17.42 -8.65
C GLY A 332 6.23 16.58 -9.13
N LYS A 333 7.41 16.82 -8.55
CA LYS A 333 8.71 16.38 -9.07
C LYS A 333 8.79 14.91 -9.47
N LEU A 334 8.26 13.99 -8.66
CA LEU A 334 8.32 12.54 -8.93
C LEU A 334 7.37 12.08 -10.05
N PHE A 335 6.42 12.93 -10.45
CA PHE A 335 5.50 12.72 -11.57
C PHE A 335 5.85 13.60 -12.79
N GLY A 336 6.94 14.37 -12.70
CA GLY A 336 7.39 15.29 -13.74
C GLY A 336 6.45 16.48 -13.92
N LYS A 337 6.39 17.03 -15.15
CA LYS A 337 5.52 18.17 -15.48
C LYS A 337 4.03 17.81 -15.64
N ARG A 338 3.67 16.55 -15.39
CA ARG A 338 2.37 15.98 -15.74
C ARG A 338 1.54 15.82 -14.47
N LYS A 339 0.23 15.89 -14.64
CA LYS A 339 -0.73 15.61 -13.58
C LYS A 339 -1.45 14.30 -13.91
N VAL A 340 -1.55 13.39 -12.95
CA VAL A 340 -2.32 12.16 -13.12
C VAL A 340 -3.57 12.27 -12.27
N SER A 341 -4.71 12.49 -12.91
CA SER A 341 -6.01 12.54 -12.26
C SER A 341 -6.65 11.16 -12.22
N LEU A 342 -7.30 10.84 -11.11
CA LEU A 342 -8.07 9.63 -10.86
C LEU A 342 -9.45 10.05 -10.36
N ALA A 343 -10.48 9.74 -11.14
CA ALA A 343 -11.86 10.04 -10.79
C ALA A 343 -12.81 9.04 -11.45
N SER A 344 -14.01 8.88 -10.89
CA SER A 344 -15.07 8.22 -11.62
C SER A 344 -15.71 9.18 -12.62
N LYS A 345 -16.13 8.66 -13.77
CA LYS A 345 -16.97 9.41 -14.73
C LYS A 345 -18.28 9.91 -14.10
N SER A 346 -18.82 9.16 -13.13
CA SER A 346 -20.02 9.55 -12.38
C SER A 346 -20.00 8.89 -11.00
N PHE A 347 -20.26 9.68 -9.96
CA PHE A 347 -20.31 9.21 -8.57
C PHE A 347 -21.69 8.70 -8.14
N ARG A 348 -22.63 8.54 -9.07
CA ARG A 348 -23.95 7.99 -8.76
C ARG A 348 -23.80 6.59 -8.17
N ASP A 349 -24.28 6.42 -6.93
CA ASP A 349 -24.19 5.16 -6.18
C ASP A 349 -22.75 4.61 -6.09
N LEU A 350 -21.74 5.49 -6.10
CA LEU A 350 -20.34 5.12 -5.88
C LEU A 350 -19.78 5.79 -4.65
N ARG A 351 -18.81 5.11 -4.04
CA ARG A 351 -17.96 5.67 -3.01
C ARG A 351 -16.51 5.58 -3.47
N PHE A 352 -15.80 6.70 -3.46
CA PHE A 352 -14.37 6.74 -3.73
C PHE A 352 -13.65 7.24 -2.49
N MET A 353 -12.65 6.50 -2.04
CA MET A 353 -12.06 6.71 -0.72
C MET A 353 -10.54 6.61 -0.72
N ILE A 354 -9.94 7.34 0.22
CA ILE A 354 -8.58 7.09 0.70
C ILE A 354 -8.67 6.14 1.89
N MET A 355 -8.29 4.88 1.70
CA MET A 355 -8.45 3.84 2.72
C MET A 355 -7.41 3.95 3.83
N ARG A 356 -6.15 3.83 3.46
CA ARG A 356 -5.05 3.80 4.42
C ARG A 356 -3.74 4.19 3.77
N TYR A 357 -2.84 4.61 4.66
CA TYR A 357 -1.42 4.67 4.42
C TYR A 357 -0.80 3.27 4.50
N VAL A 358 0.15 2.94 3.61
CA VAL A 358 0.75 1.58 3.55
C VAL A 358 2.28 1.55 3.61
N GLY A 359 2.95 2.67 3.95
CA GLY A 359 4.42 2.78 3.91
C GLY A 359 5.06 3.32 5.19
N VAL A 360 6.35 3.68 5.10
CA VAL A 360 7.12 4.41 6.13
C VAL A 360 7.34 5.84 5.62
N PHE A 361 7.22 6.85 6.49
CA PHE A 361 7.38 8.26 6.10
C PHE A 361 8.88 8.56 5.91
N PRO A 362 9.28 9.34 4.89
CA PRO A 362 8.47 10.07 3.87
C PRO A 362 8.07 9.16 2.69
N PHE A 363 7.51 9.72 1.61
CA PHE A 363 7.25 8.97 0.36
C PHE A 363 6.05 8.03 0.41
N GLN A 364 4.89 8.60 0.73
CA GLN A 364 3.75 7.82 1.16
C GLN A 364 3.03 7.10 0.02
N PRO A 365 2.97 5.75 -0.01
CA PRO A 365 2.06 5.06 -0.90
C PRO A 365 0.61 5.25 -0.42
N TYR A 366 -0.25 5.61 -1.36
CA TYR A 366 -1.69 5.79 -1.13
C TYR A 366 -2.48 4.61 -1.66
N HIS A 367 -3.44 4.15 -0.86
CA HIS A 367 -4.41 3.13 -1.27
C HIS A 367 -5.78 3.78 -1.42
N LEU A 368 -6.20 3.94 -2.67
CA LEU A 368 -7.50 4.46 -3.05
C LEU A 368 -8.44 3.31 -3.41
N VAL A 369 -9.73 3.46 -3.13
CA VAL A 369 -10.74 2.44 -3.37
C VAL A 369 -11.99 3.07 -3.96
N LEU A 370 -12.41 2.59 -5.13
CA LEU A 370 -13.69 2.89 -5.74
C LEU A 370 -14.60 1.67 -5.63
N GLU A 371 -15.81 1.85 -5.10
CA GLU A 371 -16.78 0.76 -4.93
C GLU A 371 -18.21 1.25 -5.23
N ASP A 372 -19.06 0.32 -5.63
CA ASP A 372 -20.50 0.55 -5.68
C ASP A 372 -21.05 0.62 -4.25
N SER A 373 -21.66 1.75 -3.90
CA SER A 373 -22.14 2.00 -2.55
C SER A 373 -23.56 1.50 -2.31
N LYS A 374 -24.24 0.89 -3.28
CA LYS A 374 -25.68 0.57 -3.18
C LYS A 374 -25.99 -0.89 -3.39
N THR A 375 -25.40 -1.53 -4.38
CA THR A 375 -25.58 -2.96 -4.68
C THR A 375 -24.27 -3.71 -4.54
N GLY A 376 -23.16 -2.97 -4.42
CA GLY A 376 -21.85 -3.51 -4.11
C GLY A 376 -21.14 -4.12 -5.30
N GLY A 377 -21.78 -4.27 -6.47
CA GLY A 377 -21.24 -5.13 -7.53
C GLY A 377 -20.63 -4.39 -8.71
N GLU A 378 -21.43 -3.61 -9.43
CA GLU A 378 -21.07 -3.21 -10.79
C GLU A 378 -20.45 -1.81 -10.83
N ILE A 379 -19.42 -1.64 -11.64
CA ILE A 379 -18.89 -0.35 -12.08
C ILE A 379 -18.94 -0.35 -13.61
N ASP A 380 -20.06 0.14 -14.14
CA ASP A 380 -20.38 0.15 -15.57
C ASP A 380 -19.70 1.32 -16.33
N ARG A 381 -19.90 1.41 -17.65
CA ARG A 381 -19.28 2.45 -18.50
C ARG A 381 -19.67 3.88 -18.14
N SER A 382 -20.82 4.12 -17.51
CA SER A 382 -21.27 5.44 -17.06
C SER A 382 -20.63 5.84 -15.72
N ARG A 383 -20.15 4.85 -14.95
CA ARG A 383 -19.59 4.97 -13.60
C ARG A 383 -18.11 4.54 -13.49
N ARG A 384 -17.48 4.24 -14.63
CA ARG A 384 -16.09 3.74 -14.73
C ARG A 384 -15.08 4.66 -14.03
N LEU A 385 -14.04 4.03 -13.50
CA LEU A 385 -12.84 4.75 -13.06
C LEU A 385 -12.09 5.23 -14.30
N GLU A 386 -11.63 6.48 -14.28
CA GLU A 386 -10.77 7.07 -15.30
C GLU A 386 -9.46 7.51 -14.64
N ILE A 387 -8.33 7.10 -15.25
CA ILE A 387 -7.01 7.65 -14.98
C ILE A 387 -6.63 8.50 -16.18
N GLU A 388 -6.39 9.79 -15.97
CA GLU A 388 -6.09 10.76 -17.03
C GLU A 388 -4.76 11.46 -16.79
N ILE A 389 -3.93 11.59 -17.83
CA ILE A 389 -2.76 12.46 -17.82
C ILE A 389 -3.13 13.82 -18.39
N ARG A 390 -2.84 14.88 -17.63
CA ARG A 390 -3.00 16.28 -18.00
C ARG A 390 -1.66 16.99 -18.09
#